data_AF-A0A2N2HEL4-F1
#
_entry.id   AF-A0A2N2HEL4-F1
#
_cell.length_a   1.000
_cell.length_b   1.000
_cell.length_c   1.000
_cell.angle_alpha   90.00
_cell.angle_beta   90.00
_cell.angle_gamma   90.00
#
_symmetry.space_group_name_H-M   'P 1'
#
loop_
_entity.id
_entity.type
_entity.pdbx_description
1 polymer ?
#
loop_
_entity_poly.entity_id
_entity_poly.type
_entity_poly.pdbx_seq_one_letter_code
_entity_poly.pdbx_strand_id
1 'polypeptide(L)'
;MTPIPTPAGPVPTPIPYPDTNMSAATAPAAYNVLVDCMPSINMMSVGLVSFGDCTGVLGGVISHNDVGQTDYMVGCFTIFVDGAPAQRLTSVTGQNAMAMLPNTPGMCVAPSQVTVLTLG
;
A
#
# COMPACT_ATOMS: atom_id res chain seq x y z
N MET A 1 -15.82 -0.30 10.15
CA MET A 1 -16.53 -0.23 11.45
C MET A 1 -16.95 -1.62 11.86
N THR A 2 -16.75 -2.01 13.11
CA THR A 2 -17.31 -3.26 13.65
C THR A 2 -18.43 -2.98 14.65
N PRO A 3 -19.54 -3.72 14.56
CA PRO A 3 -20.55 -3.79 15.61
C PRO A 3 -19.90 -4.25 16.92
N ILE A 4 -19.82 -3.37 17.92
CA ILE A 4 -19.61 -3.85 19.29
C ILE A 4 -20.99 -4.20 19.84
N PRO A 5 -21.22 -5.46 20.28
CA PRO A 5 -22.45 -5.82 20.95
C PRO A 5 -22.56 -5.00 22.24
N THR A 6 -23.55 -4.12 22.31
CA THR A 6 -23.90 -3.43 23.56
C THR A 6 -25.35 -3.75 23.94
N PRO A 7 -25.74 -3.59 25.22
CA PRO A 7 -27.13 -3.79 25.65
C PRO A 7 -28.16 -2.94 24.90
N ALA A 8 -27.74 -1.85 24.24
CA ALA A 8 -28.58 -0.96 23.44
C ALA A 8 -28.57 -1.29 21.93
N GLY A 9 -27.89 -2.37 21.52
CA GLY A 9 -27.70 -2.78 20.13
C GLY A 9 -26.26 -2.61 19.62
N PRO A 10 -25.97 -3.02 18.38
CA PRO A 10 -24.71 -2.72 17.70
C PRO A 10 -24.38 -1.22 17.70
N VAL A 11 -23.32 -0.81 18.41
CA VAL A 11 -22.79 0.55 18.28
C VAL A 11 -21.69 0.52 17.22
N PRO A 12 -21.83 1.28 16.12
CA PRO A 12 -20.75 1.46 15.14
C PRO A 12 -19.57 2.12 15.85
N THR A 13 -18.55 1.34 16.17
CA THR A 13 -17.34 1.87 16.82
C THR A 13 -16.27 2.07 15.75
N PRO A 14 -15.66 3.26 15.65
CA PRO A 14 -14.49 3.48 14.80
C PRO A 14 -13.32 2.66 15.36
N ILE A 15 -13.13 1.45 14.84
CA ILE A 15 -11.93 0.64 15.08
C ILE A 15 -11.03 0.81 13.85
N PRO A 16 -9.77 1.28 14.01
CA PRO A 16 -8.83 1.33 12.91
C PRO A 16 -8.48 -0.09 12.46
N TYR A 17 -8.68 -0.38 11.18
CA TYR A 17 -8.18 -1.59 10.53
C TYR A 17 -7.13 -1.18 9.50
N PRO A 18 -5.84 -1.47 9.74
CA PRO A 18 -4.79 -1.08 8.81
C PRO A 18 -4.71 -2.06 7.64
N ASP A 19 -4.72 -1.52 6.42
CA ASP A 19 -4.38 -2.30 5.24
C ASP A 19 -2.87 -2.41 5.08
N THR A 20 -2.41 -3.60 4.71
CA THR A 20 -0.99 -3.88 4.49
C THR A 20 -0.78 -4.54 3.14
N ASN A 21 0.21 -4.05 2.41
CA ASN A 21 0.77 -4.69 1.22
C ASN A 21 2.25 -5.00 1.45
N MET A 22 2.72 -6.10 0.87
CA MET A 22 4.13 -6.49 0.90
C MET A 22 4.81 -6.09 -0.41
N SER A 23 6.00 -5.50 -0.34
CA SER A 23 6.79 -5.18 -1.53
C SER A 23 7.08 -6.41 -2.41
N ALA A 24 7.18 -7.60 -1.81
CA ALA A 24 7.33 -8.85 -2.56
C ALA A 24 6.10 -9.21 -3.42
N ALA A 25 4.92 -8.70 -3.08
CA ALA A 25 3.68 -8.88 -3.82
C ALA A 25 3.42 -7.69 -4.77
N THR A 26 4.47 -7.16 -5.41
CA THR A 26 4.38 -6.00 -6.32
C THR A 26 4.85 -6.37 -7.72
N ALA A 27 4.09 -5.97 -8.74
CA ALA A 27 4.48 -6.10 -10.14
C ALA A 27 3.84 -4.98 -10.98
N PRO A 28 4.43 -4.60 -12.13
CA PRO A 28 5.76 -4.97 -12.59
C PRO A 28 6.85 -4.33 -11.73
N ALA A 29 7.98 -5.00 -11.59
CA ALA A 29 9.19 -4.43 -10.98
C ALA A 29 10.27 -4.19 -12.06
N ALA A 30 11.27 -3.38 -11.75
CA ALA A 30 12.42 -3.18 -12.61
C ALA A 30 13.38 -4.39 -12.53
N TYR A 31 13.11 -5.40 -13.36
CA TYR A 31 13.87 -6.67 -13.35
C TYR A 31 15.33 -6.53 -13.78
N ASN A 32 15.70 -5.42 -14.41
CA ASN A 32 17.07 -5.13 -14.82
C ASN A 32 17.88 -4.37 -13.76
N VAL A 33 17.21 -3.78 -12.76
CA VAL A 33 17.85 -2.99 -11.70
C VAL A 33 17.68 -3.74 -10.38
N LEU A 34 18.72 -4.49 -10.02
CA LEU A 34 18.72 -5.34 -8.84
C LEU A 34 19.44 -4.66 -7.68
N VAL A 35 18.85 -4.75 -6.49
CA VAL A 35 19.50 -4.41 -5.22
C VAL A 35 19.39 -5.63 -4.33
N ASP A 36 20.52 -6.09 -3.82
CA ASP A 36 20.63 -7.36 -3.09
C ASP A 36 20.02 -8.56 -3.87
N CYS A 37 20.32 -8.63 -5.16
CA CYS A 37 19.80 -9.62 -6.10
C CYS A 37 18.26 -9.63 -6.27
N MET A 38 17.54 -8.63 -5.76
CA MET A 38 16.10 -8.48 -5.90
C MET A 38 15.74 -7.29 -6.80
N PRO A 39 14.69 -7.39 -7.63
CA PRO A 39 14.26 -6.30 -8.49
C PRO A 39 13.77 -5.10 -7.68
N SER A 40 14.03 -3.91 -8.19
CA SER A 40 13.61 -2.66 -7.55
C SER A 40 12.23 -2.21 -8.03
N ILE A 41 11.51 -1.49 -7.18
CA ILE A 41 10.13 -1.04 -7.41
C ILE A 41 10.15 0.47 -7.68
N ASN A 42 9.28 0.93 -8.57
CA ASN A 42 9.13 2.35 -8.91
C ASN A 42 7.65 2.75 -8.93
N MET A 43 7.35 4.03 -9.22
CA MET A 43 5.97 4.52 -9.29
C MET A 43 5.09 3.89 -10.39
N MET A 44 5.67 3.16 -11.35
CA MET A 44 4.92 2.44 -12.38
C MET A 44 4.50 1.04 -11.93
N SER A 45 5.05 0.56 -10.82
CA SER A 45 4.67 -0.70 -10.20
C SER A 45 3.29 -0.61 -9.55
N VAL A 46 2.68 -1.76 -9.28
CA VAL A 46 1.44 -1.84 -8.47
C VAL A 46 1.57 -2.99 -7.46
N GLY A 47 1.23 -2.71 -6.20
CA GLY A 47 1.09 -3.76 -5.20
C GLY A 47 -0.14 -4.60 -5.56
N LEU A 48 0.05 -5.89 -5.80
CA LEU A 48 -0.99 -6.76 -6.32
C LEU A 48 -2.14 -6.96 -5.33
N VAL A 49 -1.85 -6.83 -4.03
CA VAL A 49 -2.84 -7.02 -2.96
C VAL A 49 -2.48 -6.23 -1.71
N SER A 50 -3.41 -5.41 -1.24
CA SER A 50 -3.50 -4.90 0.12
C SER A 50 -4.74 -5.47 0.79
N PHE A 51 -4.63 -5.73 2.09
CA PHE A 51 -5.70 -6.29 2.90
C PHE A 51 -5.47 -5.96 4.38
N GLY A 52 -6.54 -6.04 5.18
CA GLY A 52 -6.47 -5.87 6.64
C GLY A 52 -7.76 -5.29 7.22
N ASP A 53 -8.53 -4.56 6.41
CA ASP A 53 -9.82 -3.97 6.75
C ASP A 53 -11.06 -4.85 6.53
N CYS A 54 -10.91 -6.11 6.08
CA CYS A 54 -12.02 -7.05 5.79
C CYS A 54 -12.96 -7.35 6.97
N THR A 55 -12.57 -7.03 8.20
CA THR A 55 -13.43 -7.19 9.39
C THR A 55 -14.40 -6.01 9.56
N GLY A 56 -14.22 -4.93 8.80
CA GLY A 56 -15.14 -3.81 8.72
C GLY A 56 -16.43 -4.17 7.98
N VAL A 57 -17.57 -3.87 8.58
CA VAL A 57 -18.89 -4.21 8.03
C VAL A 57 -19.37 -3.25 6.92
N LEU A 58 -18.70 -2.10 6.75
CA LEU A 58 -19.15 -1.02 5.85
C LEU A 58 -18.36 -0.93 4.54
N GLY A 59 -17.44 -1.86 4.30
CA GLY A 59 -16.54 -1.76 3.16
C GLY A 59 -15.52 -0.61 3.30
N GLY A 60 -14.72 -0.43 2.26
CA GLY A 60 -13.90 0.77 2.08
C GLY A 60 -14.70 2.08 1.97
N VAL A 61 -14.19 3.17 2.54
CA VAL A 61 -14.85 4.49 2.57
C VAL A 61 -15.01 5.11 1.18
N ILE A 62 -14.02 4.92 0.31
CA ILE A 62 -13.98 5.56 -1.02
C ILE A 62 -14.23 4.53 -2.12
N SER A 63 -13.40 3.49 -2.19
CA SER A 63 -13.48 2.48 -3.24
C SER A 63 -14.52 1.38 -2.95
N HIS A 64 -15.11 1.35 -1.75
CA HIS A 64 -16.01 0.28 -1.27
C HIS A 64 -15.41 -1.13 -1.38
N ASN A 65 -14.07 -1.21 -1.37
CA ASN A 65 -13.33 -2.43 -1.60
C ASN A 65 -12.41 -2.70 -0.41
N ASP A 66 -12.48 -3.93 0.12
CA ASP A 66 -11.73 -4.36 1.32
C ASP A 66 -10.42 -5.07 0.97
N VAL A 67 -10.29 -5.50 -0.29
CA VAL A 67 -9.08 -6.16 -0.80
C VAL A 67 -8.85 -5.67 -2.21
N GLY A 68 -7.82 -4.85 -2.39
CA GLY A 68 -7.50 -4.26 -3.70
C GLY A 68 -6.01 -4.13 -3.93
N GLN A 69 -5.63 -3.43 -4.99
CA GLN A 69 -4.22 -3.17 -5.27
C GLN A 69 -3.70 -2.01 -4.42
N THR A 70 -2.38 -1.89 -4.32
CA THR A 70 -1.70 -0.72 -3.75
C THR A 70 -1.12 0.15 -4.85
N ASP A 71 -1.52 1.42 -4.89
CA ASP A 71 -0.98 2.40 -5.83
C ASP A 71 0.20 3.14 -5.19
N TYR A 72 1.32 3.25 -5.90
CA TYR A 72 2.49 3.98 -5.46
C TYR A 72 2.43 5.44 -5.91
N MET A 73 1.87 6.30 -5.05
CA MET A 73 1.52 7.68 -5.43
C MET A 73 2.71 8.65 -5.42
N VAL A 74 3.67 8.46 -4.50
CA VAL A 74 4.85 9.33 -4.38
C VAL A 74 6.12 8.50 -4.27
N GLY A 75 7.01 8.63 -5.25
CA GLY A 75 8.35 8.04 -5.27
C GLY A 75 9.45 9.02 -4.86
N CYS A 76 10.70 8.64 -5.14
CA CYS A 76 11.88 9.48 -4.93
C CYS A 76 11.96 10.60 -5.97
N PHE A 77 12.36 11.80 -5.53
CA PHE A 77 12.57 12.91 -6.48
C PHE A 77 13.94 12.88 -7.16
N THR A 78 14.91 12.17 -6.57
CA THR A 78 16.31 12.18 -7.01
C THR A 78 16.75 10.89 -7.69
N ILE A 79 16.08 9.77 -7.41
CA ILE A 79 16.50 8.43 -7.84
C ILE A 79 15.39 7.83 -8.70
N PHE A 80 15.74 7.55 -9.96
CA PHE A 80 14.86 6.95 -10.95
C PHE A 80 15.35 5.54 -11.26
N VAL A 81 14.43 4.59 -11.24
CA VAL A 81 14.65 3.19 -11.54
C VAL A 81 13.78 2.85 -12.74
N ASP A 82 14.40 2.37 -13.81
CA ASP A 82 13.72 2.05 -15.08
C ASP A 82 12.92 3.23 -15.65
N GLY A 83 13.48 4.45 -15.53
CA GLY A 83 12.88 5.68 -16.04
C GLY A 83 11.79 6.31 -15.17
N ALA A 84 11.35 5.65 -14.10
CA ALA A 84 10.35 6.16 -13.17
C ALA A 84 10.92 6.36 -11.75
N PRO A 85 10.39 7.31 -10.96
CA PRO A 85 10.79 7.51 -9.57
C PRO A 85 10.76 6.23 -8.73
N ALA A 86 11.87 5.91 -8.08
CA ALA A 86 12.01 4.73 -7.24
C ALA A 86 11.06 4.81 -6.03
N GLN A 87 10.51 3.67 -5.61
CA GLN A 87 9.83 3.60 -4.31
C GLN A 87 10.83 3.57 -3.18
N ARG A 88 10.49 4.23 -2.07
CA ARG A 88 11.37 4.31 -0.89
C ARG A 88 10.60 4.24 0.41
N LEU A 89 11.36 4.15 1.49
CA LEU A 89 10.83 4.37 2.82
C LEU A 89 10.14 5.73 2.89
N THR A 90 8.97 5.76 3.54
CA THR A 90 8.05 6.90 3.66
C THR A 90 7.41 7.38 2.35
N SER A 91 7.51 6.63 1.24
CA SER A 91 6.70 6.87 0.05
C SER A 91 5.21 6.79 0.38
N VAL A 92 4.42 7.69 -0.20
CA VAL A 92 2.96 7.71 -0.01
C VAL A 92 2.33 6.69 -0.96
N THR A 93 1.44 5.86 -0.41
CA THR A 93 0.76 4.78 -1.13
C THR A 93 -0.75 4.90 -0.99
N GLY A 94 -1.52 4.42 -1.95
CA GLY A 94 -2.97 4.28 -1.85
C GLY A 94 -3.32 2.82 -1.63
N GLN A 95 -4.05 2.50 -0.56
CA GLN A 95 -4.45 1.13 -0.23
C GLN A 95 -5.83 0.81 -0.78
N ASN A 96 -6.08 -0.49 -1.06
CA ASN A 96 -7.35 -1.03 -1.53
C ASN A 96 -7.93 -0.27 -2.73
N ALA A 97 -7.06 0.04 -3.69
CA ALA A 97 -7.43 0.78 -4.88
C ALA A 97 -8.16 -0.10 -5.90
N MET A 98 -9.13 0.51 -6.60
CA MET A 98 -9.73 -0.05 -7.82
C MET A 98 -9.16 0.66 -9.04
N ALA A 99 -7.90 0.37 -9.37
CA ALA A 99 -7.13 0.95 -10.48
C ALA A 99 -6.81 2.45 -10.43
N MET A 100 -7.67 3.32 -9.88
CA MET A 100 -7.48 4.78 -9.91
C MET A 100 -7.86 5.53 -8.63
N LEU A 101 -8.81 5.00 -7.83
CA LEU A 101 -9.17 5.61 -6.54
C LEU A 101 -8.77 4.68 -5.40
N PRO A 102 -7.78 5.07 -4.58
CA PRO A 102 -7.45 4.35 -3.36
C PRO A 102 -8.55 4.54 -2.31
N ASN A 103 -8.78 3.48 -1.54
CA ASN A 103 -9.70 3.51 -0.41
C ASN A 103 -9.21 4.47 0.68
N THR A 104 -7.92 4.34 0.99
CA THR A 104 -7.28 5.01 2.13
C THR A 104 -5.84 5.36 1.76
N PRO A 105 -5.33 6.55 2.14
CA PRO A 105 -3.91 6.84 2.04
C PRO A 105 -3.11 5.99 3.04
N GLY A 106 -1.91 5.61 2.64
CA GLY A 106 -0.94 4.88 3.46
C GLY A 106 0.49 5.33 3.16
N MET A 107 1.46 4.66 3.78
CA MET A 107 2.87 4.94 3.55
C MET A 107 3.72 3.66 3.64
N CYS A 108 4.84 3.63 2.93
CA CYS A 108 5.86 2.60 3.10
C CYS A 108 6.58 2.80 4.45
N VAL A 109 6.20 2.03 5.46
CA VAL A 109 6.79 2.11 6.82
C VAL A 109 7.97 1.17 7.05
N ALA A 110 8.13 0.16 6.19
CA ALA A 110 9.22 -0.80 6.26
C ALA A 110 10.07 -0.70 4.98
N PRO A 111 11.41 -0.75 5.10
CA PRO A 111 12.26 -0.82 3.93
C PRO A 111 12.10 -2.19 3.25
N SER A 112 12.05 -2.19 1.93
CA SER A 112 11.99 -3.43 1.14
C SER A 112 13.31 -4.20 1.14
N GLN A 113 14.42 -3.51 1.42
CA GLN A 113 15.77 -4.04 1.47
C GLN A 113 16.50 -3.50 2.69
N VAL A 114 17.29 -4.34 3.35
CA VAL A 114 18.02 -3.96 4.58
C VAL A 114 19.41 -3.39 4.31
N THR A 115 19.89 -3.49 3.06
CA THR A 115 21.26 -3.11 2.68
C THR A 115 21.38 -1.67 2.18
N VAL A 116 20.31 -1.12 1.58
CA VAL A 116 20.31 0.21 0.96
C VAL A 116 19.05 0.98 1.38
N LEU A 117 19.23 2.26 1.73
CA LEU A 117 18.15 3.19 1.98
C LEU A 117 18.18 4.32 0.95
N THR A 118 17.13 4.38 0.13
CA THR A 118 16.95 5.42 -0.88
C THR A 118 16.37 6.68 -0.23
N LEU A 119 17.13 7.78 -0.23
CA LEU A 119 16.74 9.07 0.34
C LEU A 119 16.59 10.10 -0.79
N GLY A 120 15.40 10.71 -0.94
CA GLY A 120 15.11 11.60 -2.06
C GLY A 120 13.71 12.17 -2.10
#